data_AF-A0A935Q3Z7-F1
#
_entry.id   AF-A0A935Q3Z7-F1
#
_cell.length_a   1.000
_cell.length_b   1.000
_cell.length_c   1.000
_cell.angle_alpha   90.00
_cell.angle_beta   90.00
_cell.angle_gamma   90.00
#
_symmetry.space_group_name_H-M   'P 1'
#
loop_
_entity.id
_entity.type
_entity.pdbx_description
1 polymer ?
#
loop_
_entity_poly.entity_id
_entity_poly.type
_entity_poly.pdbx_seq_one_letter_code
_entity_poly.pdbx_strand_id
1 'polypeptide(L)'
;MKSWNSSPHPISDIREWQNSGRLEIRPDFQRKEVWSEAAKIMLMDTIIRAIPMPKIFVSSTLKDDQVYRTVIDGQQRTSAILSFLRDAFPLEKPYVGEFRGLFFSQLPTGVRNSFLQYRIDFNEAIEFSDEELRETYSRLNKYSVALTKQELRRADFPGDFLRLSESLALLDFFETSKIFTVANRRRSADVEFVSELLAGLLAGPQDKRDTLDSFYLSYSSWDIQQKDAAKNRFMGVLADLGMIFSDDLVIHSTRFRQKADFYSLTLAVDELRRSGGSIEGLDLAPLREDLKTLDQLIAPESECKDCRDYAIKCVSQANSYSSRRWRMGFLKNVLGGTYLRRPPLGDGAVLFYRISTTDFGGGMCPPPEHECSECDVSIDPKLEEIIAWHKNASVFQMSNATRIHRECGETSKWCFITGEDSDKDLTFDQEESPGPV
;
A
#
# COMPACT_ATOMS: atom_id res chain seq x y z
N MET A 1 -38.15 32.83 15.80
CA MET A 1 -36.95 33.34 15.09
C MET A 1 -35.99 32.18 14.97
N LYS A 2 -35.58 31.82 13.75
CA LYS A 2 -34.65 30.72 13.52
C LYS A 2 -33.36 30.98 14.28
N SER A 3 -32.96 30.02 15.10
CA SER A 3 -31.77 30.14 15.94
C SER A 3 -31.12 28.79 16.16
N TRP A 4 -29.82 28.84 16.42
CA TRP A 4 -29.04 27.72 16.89
C TRP A 4 -28.81 27.91 18.38
N ASN A 5 -29.11 26.89 19.18
CA ASN A 5 -28.86 26.90 20.61
C ASN A 5 -27.91 25.77 20.98
N SER A 6 -26.83 26.08 21.70
CA SER A 6 -25.90 25.08 22.20
C SER A 6 -26.17 24.78 23.67
N SER A 7 -26.43 23.52 23.99
CA SER A 7 -26.69 23.08 25.36
C SER A 7 -26.13 21.67 25.61
N PRO A 8 -25.52 21.42 26.78
CA PRO A 8 -25.05 20.10 27.15
C PRO A 8 -26.20 19.27 27.73
N HIS A 9 -26.39 18.06 27.21
CA HIS A 9 -27.40 17.11 27.71
C HIS A 9 -26.74 15.81 28.16
N PRO A 10 -27.07 15.28 29.36
CA PRO A 10 -26.61 13.96 29.79
C PRO A 10 -27.20 12.85 28.92
N ILE A 11 -26.51 11.71 28.85
CA ILE A 11 -26.99 10.51 28.14
C ILE A 11 -28.36 10.04 28.67
N SER A 12 -28.68 10.30 29.94
CA SER A 12 -30.01 10.05 30.50
C SER A 12 -31.14 10.73 29.73
N ASP A 13 -30.92 11.95 29.24
CA ASP A 13 -31.94 12.75 28.55
C ASP A 13 -32.19 12.17 27.15
N ILE A 14 -31.12 11.77 26.46
CA ILE A 14 -31.19 11.10 25.16
C ILE A 14 -32.01 9.80 25.27
N ARG A 15 -31.77 9.02 26.34
CA ARG A 15 -32.55 7.81 26.62
C ARG A 15 -34.02 8.13 26.87
N GLU A 16 -34.32 9.20 27.62
CA GLU A 16 -35.70 9.63 27.86
C GLU A 16 -36.40 10.06 26.57
N TRP A 17 -35.74 10.87 25.73
CA TRP A 17 -36.30 11.32 24.45
C TRP A 17 -36.59 10.13 23.52
N GLN A 18 -35.69 9.15 23.48
CA GLN A 18 -35.92 7.92 22.71
C GLN A 18 -37.10 7.11 23.25
N ASN A 19 -37.16 6.88 24.57
CA ASN A 19 -38.20 6.07 25.19
C ASN A 19 -39.60 6.71 25.07
N SER A 20 -39.66 8.03 25.02
CA SER A 20 -40.90 8.80 24.83
C SER A 20 -41.29 8.99 23.36
N GLY A 21 -40.52 8.43 22.40
CA GLY A 21 -40.79 8.60 20.97
C GLY A 21 -40.56 10.03 20.46
N ARG A 22 -39.84 10.87 21.22
CA ARG A 22 -39.55 12.27 20.91
C ARG A 22 -38.20 12.49 20.21
N LEU A 23 -37.48 11.42 19.90
CA LEU A 23 -36.20 11.46 19.20
C LEU A 23 -36.27 10.65 17.90
N GLU A 24 -36.16 11.35 16.77
CA GLU A 24 -35.99 10.76 15.46
C GLU A 24 -34.51 10.71 15.09
N ILE A 25 -33.92 9.51 15.14
CA ILE A 25 -32.50 9.32 14.85
C ILE A 25 -32.23 9.22 13.35
N ARG A 26 -33.21 8.71 12.58
CA ARG A 26 -33.02 8.35 11.16
C ARG A 26 -34.07 9.03 10.25
N PRO A 27 -33.93 10.34 10.00
CA PRO A 27 -34.71 11.00 8.95
C PRO A 27 -34.33 10.46 7.56
N ASP A 28 -35.18 10.73 6.58
CA ASP A 28 -35.11 10.21 5.21
C ASP A 28 -33.83 10.61 4.44
N PHE A 29 -33.25 11.76 4.74
CA PHE A 29 -32.03 12.29 4.10
C PHE A 29 -30.73 11.70 4.65
N GLN A 30 -30.79 10.84 5.67
CA GLN A 30 -29.60 10.21 6.24
C GLN A 30 -29.26 8.85 5.61
N ARG A 31 -27.97 8.51 5.67
CA ARG A 31 -27.48 7.18 5.26
C ARG A 31 -27.91 6.08 6.24
N LYS A 32 -27.89 4.83 5.76
CA LYS A 32 -27.99 3.65 6.63
C LYS A 32 -26.84 3.62 7.64
N GLU A 33 -27.03 2.88 8.73
CA GLU A 33 -25.97 2.66 9.73
C GLU A 33 -24.75 2.00 9.07
N VAL A 34 -23.57 2.59 9.27
CA VAL A 34 -22.30 2.15 8.64
C VAL A 34 -21.18 1.93 9.65
N TRP A 35 -21.37 2.29 10.92
CA TRP A 35 -20.37 2.02 11.95
C TRP A 35 -20.22 0.53 12.21
N SER A 36 -18.98 0.03 12.12
CA SER A 36 -18.61 -1.29 12.57
C SER A 36 -18.79 -1.41 14.09
N GLU A 37 -18.96 -2.63 14.59
CA GLU A 37 -19.06 -2.88 16.03
C GLU A 37 -17.84 -2.32 16.79
N ALA A 38 -16.64 -2.46 16.23
CA ALA A 38 -15.41 -1.88 16.78
C ALA A 38 -15.50 -0.36 16.98
N ALA A 39 -16.10 0.39 16.05
CA ALA A 39 -16.29 1.83 16.19
C ALA A 39 -17.31 2.19 17.29
N LYS A 40 -18.39 1.40 17.43
CA LYS A 40 -19.37 1.57 18.51
C LYS A 40 -18.72 1.33 19.87
N ILE A 41 -17.91 0.28 19.98
CA ILE A 41 -17.16 -0.07 21.19
C ILE A 41 -16.18 1.06 21.59
N MET A 42 -15.41 1.61 20.65
CA MET A 42 -14.50 2.74 20.93
C MET A 42 -15.22 3.99 21.43
N LEU A 43 -16.44 4.24 20.95
CA LEU A 43 -17.27 5.32 21.49
C LEU A 43 -17.65 5.05 22.95
N MET A 44 -17.97 3.80 23.32
CA MET A 44 -18.29 3.47 24.71
C MET A 44 -17.07 3.66 25.60
N ASP A 45 -15.87 3.26 25.13
CA ASP A 45 -14.60 3.52 25.83
C ASP A 45 -14.38 5.02 26.08
N THR A 46 -14.63 5.85 25.05
CA THR A 46 -14.54 7.31 25.12
C THR A 46 -15.43 7.87 26.24
N ILE A 47 -16.69 7.41 26.32
CA ILE A 47 -17.67 7.85 27.33
C ILE A 47 -17.25 7.37 28.73
N ILE A 48 -16.84 6.11 28.87
CA ILE A 48 -16.40 5.55 30.16
C ILE A 48 -15.16 6.30 30.69
N ARG A 49 -14.25 6.71 29.81
CA ARG A 49 -13.06 7.50 30.14
C ARG A 49 -13.31 9.00 30.30
N ALA A 50 -14.56 9.45 30.17
CA ALA A 50 -14.93 10.87 30.20
C ALA A 50 -14.17 11.75 29.19
N ILE A 51 -13.77 11.17 28.05
CA ILE A 51 -13.09 11.90 26.98
C ILE A 51 -14.13 12.76 26.24
N PRO A 52 -13.90 14.06 25.98
CA PRO A 52 -14.84 14.92 25.25
C PRO A 52 -15.13 14.40 23.85
N MET A 53 -16.41 14.33 23.48
CA MET A 53 -16.84 13.92 22.15
C MET A 53 -17.33 15.11 21.31
N PRO A 54 -17.33 15.00 19.96
CA PRO A 54 -17.85 16.06 19.12
C PRO A 54 -19.33 16.35 19.40
N LYS A 55 -19.81 17.54 19.03
CA LYS A 55 -21.21 17.93 19.23
C LYS A 55 -22.17 17.06 18.42
N ILE A 56 -23.43 16.96 18.85
CA ILE A 56 -24.54 16.38 18.10
C ILE A 56 -25.41 17.51 17.58
N PHE A 57 -25.77 17.48 16.29
CA PHE A 57 -26.67 18.47 15.71
C PHE A 57 -28.06 17.88 15.63
N VAL A 58 -29.07 18.60 16.13
CA VAL A 58 -30.48 18.20 16.06
C VAL A 58 -31.32 19.39 15.62
N SER A 59 -32.46 19.14 15.00
CA SER A 59 -33.54 20.11 14.91
C SER A 59 -34.53 19.87 16.03
N SER A 60 -35.12 20.95 16.54
CA SER A 60 -36.15 20.91 17.58
C SER A 60 -37.43 21.55 17.05
N THR A 61 -38.51 20.77 17.03
CA THR A 61 -39.83 21.19 16.56
C THR A 61 -40.85 21.01 17.68
N LEU A 62 -41.69 22.01 17.92
CA LEU A 62 -42.78 21.93 18.89
C LEU A 62 -44.03 21.35 18.20
N LYS A 63 -44.57 20.26 18.73
CA LYS A 63 -45.82 19.65 18.28
C LYS A 63 -46.60 19.17 19.50
N ASP A 64 -47.88 19.50 19.58
CA ASP A 64 -48.77 19.11 20.70
C ASP A 64 -48.16 19.44 22.08
N ASP A 65 -47.62 20.66 22.22
CA ASP A 65 -46.90 21.16 23.41
C ASP A 65 -45.67 20.33 23.84
N GLN A 66 -45.16 19.47 22.96
CA GLN A 66 -43.98 18.66 23.18
C GLN A 66 -42.87 18.97 22.16
N VAL A 67 -41.63 18.94 22.64
CA VAL A 67 -40.45 19.12 21.77
C VAL A 67 -40.06 17.77 21.17
N TYR A 68 -40.11 17.69 19.85
CA TYR A 68 -39.58 16.59 19.05
C TYR A 68 -38.22 16.99 18.50
N ARG A 69 -37.28 16.04 18.54
CA ARG A 69 -35.92 16.24 18.06
C ARG A 69 -35.63 15.32 16.89
N THR A 70 -35.12 15.86 15.79
CA THR A 70 -34.63 15.06 14.66
C THR A 70 -33.11 15.24 14.55
N VAL A 71 -32.37 14.14 14.53
CA VAL A 71 -30.90 14.19 14.44
C VAL A 71 -30.50 14.66 13.04
N ILE A 72 -29.65 15.68 12.96
CA ILE A 72 -29.05 16.20 11.72
C ILE A 72 -27.68 15.53 11.52
N ASP A 73 -26.79 15.63 12.52
CA ASP A 73 -25.48 14.97 12.56
C ASP A 73 -25.26 14.28 13.91
N GLY A 74 -24.55 13.15 13.90
CA GLY A 74 -24.30 12.34 15.10
C GLY A 74 -25.15 11.07 15.20
N GLN A 75 -25.92 10.73 14.17
CA GLN A 75 -26.76 9.53 14.07
C GLN A 75 -26.06 8.26 14.60
N GLN A 76 -24.86 7.97 14.12
CA GLN A 76 -24.12 6.75 14.48
C GLN A 76 -23.74 6.74 15.97
N ARG A 77 -23.39 7.90 16.52
CA ARG A 77 -23.04 8.08 17.93
C ARG A 77 -24.27 7.87 18.81
N THR A 78 -25.37 8.55 18.50
CA THR A 78 -26.65 8.42 19.21
C THR A 78 -27.17 6.98 19.17
N SER A 79 -27.13 6.34 17.99
CA SER A 79 -27.57 4.96 17.80
C SER A 79 -26.71 3.97 18.60
N ALA A 80 -25.38 4.13 18.57
CA ALA A 80 -24.46 3.27 19.30
C ALA A 80 -24.67 3.36 20.82
N ILE A 81 -24.80 4.58 21.36
CA ILE A 81 -25.09 4.82 22.79
C ILE A 81 -26.39 4.12 23.19
N LEU A 82 -27.48 4.37 22.44
CA LEU A 82 -28.79 3.79 22.76
C LEU A 82 -28.81 2.26 22.60
N SER A 83 -28.02 1.71 21.67
CA SER A 83 -27.89 0.27 21.49
C SER A 83 -27.12 -0.39 22.63
N PHE A 84 -26.04 0.25 23.10
CA PHE A 84 -25.31 -0.23 24.28
C PHE A 84 -26.18 -0.18 25.54
N LEU A 85 -26.96 0.89 25.75
CA LEU A 85 -27.92 1.00 26.86
C LEU A 85 -29.01 -0.08 26.86
N ARG A 86 -29.23 -0.75 25.72
CA ARG A 86 -30.16 -1.88 25.55
C ARG A 86 -29.47 -3.24 25.50
N ASP A 87 -28.20 -3.31 25.91
CA ASP A 87 -27.38 -4.53 25.90
C ASP A 87 -27.28 -5.19 24.51
N ALA A 88 -27.26 -4.40 23.42
CA ALA A 88 -27.17 -4.95 22.07
C ALA A 88 -25.78 -5.52 21.73
N PHE A 89 -24.72 -5.08 22.42
CA PHE A 89 -23.35 -5.56 22.26
C PHE A 89 -22.55 -5.35 23.56
N PRO A 90 -21.54 -6.20 23.85
CA PRO A 90 -20.64 -6.04 25.01
C PRO A 90 -19.42 -5.15 24.68
N LEU A 91 -18.67 -4.75 25.72
CA LEU A 91 -17.36 -4.12 25.57
C LEU A 91 -16.30 -5.15 25.16
N GLU A 92 -16.16 -5.44 23.87
CA GLU A 92 -15.13 -6.36 23.33
C GLU A 92 -13.97 -5.64 22.64
N LYS A 93 -13.02 -6.37 22.03
CA LYS A 93 -11.97 -5.74 21.21
C LYS A 93 -12.60 -4.78 20.19
N PRO A 94 -12.10 -3.53 20.04
CA PRO A 94 -10.80 -3.02 20.50
C PRO A 94 -10.77 -2.42 21.92
N TYR A 95 -11.82 -2.51 22.73
CA TYR A 95 -11.78 -2.04 24.12
C TYR A 95 -10.69 -2.75 24.94
N VAL A 96 -9.89 -1.95 25.65
CA VAL A 96 -8.85 -2.42 26.57
C VAL A 96 -9.11 -1.80 27.94
N GLY A 97 -9.61 -2.62 28.87
CA GLY A 97 -9.91 -2.20 30.23
C GLY A 97 -10.58 -3.31 31.07
N GLU A 98 -10.85 -3.01 32.33
CA GLU A 98 -11.39 -3.96 33.31
C GLU A 98 -12.84 -4.40 33.04
N PHE A 99 -13.59 -3.65 32.20
CA PHE A 99 -14.98 -3.94 31.88
C PHE A 99 -15.16 -4.79 30.60
N ARG A 100 -14.08 -5.42 30.12
CA ARG A 100 -14.13 -6.19 28.88
C ARG A 100 -15.09 -7.38 29.01
N GLY A 101 -15.88 -7.62 27.96
CA GLY A 101 -16.91 -8.66 27.88
C GLY A 101 -18.23 -8.29 28.55
N LEU A 102 -18.32 -7.14 29.23
CA LEU A 102 -19.53 -6.72 29.93
C LEU A 102 -20.49 -5.95 29.02
N PHE A 103 -21.78 -6.25 29.18
CA PHE A 103 -22.89 -5.42 28.68
C PHE A 103 -23.16 -4.23 29.62
N PHE A 104 -23.93 -3.23 29.18
CA PHE A 104 -24.23 -2.05 30.01
C PHE A 104 -24.88 -2.41 31.34
N SER A 105 -25.85 -3.32 31.35
CA SER A 105 -26.53 -3.76 32.58
C SER A 105 -25.59 -4.45 33.57
N GLN A 106 -24.51 -5.05 33.09
CA GLN A 106 -23.53 -5.79 33.89
C GLN A 106 -22.42 -4.89 34.48
N LEU A 107 -22.29 -3.64 34.01
CA LEU A 107 -21.32 -2.69 34.56
C LEU A 107 -21.62 -2.36 36.03
N PRO A 108 -20.61 -2.05 36.85
CA PRO A 108 -20.82 -1.59 38.22
C PRO A 108 -21.76 -0.36 38.28
N THR A 109 -22.57 -0.26 39.34
CA THR A 109 -23.56 0.82 39.49
C THR A 109 -22.93 2.21 39.37
N GLY A 110 -21.73 2.42 39.93
CA GLY A 110 -21.00 3.68 39.80
C GLY A 110 -20.69 4.03 38.35
N VAL A 111 -20.18 3.06 37.57
CA VAL A 111 -19.84 3.23 36.15
C VAL A 111 -21.09 3.52 35.32
N ARG A 112 -22.20 2.79 35.55
CA ARG A 112 -23.48 3.06 34.86
C ARG A 112 -23.98 4.47 35.14
N ASN A 113 -23.86 4.94 36.39
CA ASN A 113 -24.28 6.28 36.76
C ASN A 113 -23.41 7.34 36.07
N SER A 114 -22.08 7.18 36.09
CA SER A 114 -21.16 8.07 35.38
C SER A 114 -21.42 8.10 33.88
N PHE A 115 -21.69 6.93 33.27
CA PHE A 115 -22.04 6.83 31.86
C PHE A 115 -23.32 7.61 31.55
N LEU A 116 -24.38 7.44 32.34
CA LEU A 116 -25.64 8.16 32.13
C LEU A 116 -25.53 9.67 32.38
N GLN A 117 -24.61 10.09 33.26
CA GLN A 117 -24.34 11.50 33.56
C GLN A 117 -23.38 12.17 32.57
N TYR A 118 -22.68 11.40 31.73
CA TYR A 118 -21.80 11.94 30.70
C TYR A 118 -22.59 12.91 29.82
N ARG A 119 -22.10 14.16 29.74
CA ARG A 119 -22.76 15.25 29.01
C ARG A 119 -22.22 15.36 27.59
N ILE A 120 -23.13 15.40 26.64
CA ILE A 120 -22.85 15.63 25.23
C ILE A 120 -23.34 17.02 24.87
N ASP A 121 -22.50 17.80 24.19
CA ASP A 121 -22.92 19.09 23.65
C ASP A 121 -23.85 18.88 22.44
N PHE A 122 -25.07 19.41 22.53
CA PHE A 122 -26.00 19.50 21.41
C PHE A 122 -25.98 20.90 20.82
N ASN A 123 -26.18 20.97 19.51
CA ASN A 123 -26.51 22.20 18.81
C ASN A 123 -27.90 22.03 18.17
N GLU A 124 -28.88 22.72 18.74
CA GLU A 124 -30.30 22.59 18.40
C GLU A 124 -30.72 23.70 17.42
N ALA A 125 -31.18 23.31 16.23
CA ALA A 125 -31.82 24.17 15.25
C ALA A 125 -33.30 24.33 15.57
N ILE A 126 -33.73 25.54 15.91
CA ILE A 126 -35.11 25.86 16.29
C ILE A 126 -35.84 26.48 15.09
N GLU A 127 -37.01 25.95 14.73
CA GLU A 127 -37.87 26.45 13.63
C GLU A 127 -37.25 26.36 12.21
N PHE A 128 -36.40 25.37 11.95
CA PHE A 128 -35.83 25.12 10.61
C PHE A 128 -36.76 24.24 9.75
N SER A 129 -36.80 24.50 8.44
CA SER A 129 -37.54 23.66 7.48
C SER A 129 -36.73 22.43 7.05
N ASP A 130 -37.39 21.38 6.55
CA ASP A 130 -36.70 20.17 6.08
C ASP A 130 -35.67 20.43 4.97
N GLU A 131 -35.88 21.44 4.12
CA GLU A 131 -34.91 21.85 3.09
C GLU A 131 -33.63 22.41 3.72
N GLU A 132 -33.76 23.28 4.72
CA GLU A 132 -32.64 23.87 5.44
C GLU A 132 -31.88 22.82 6.29
N LEU A 133 -32.59 21.84 6.83
CA LEU A 133 -31.99 20.70 7.53
C LEU A 133 -31.14 19.86 6.58
N ARG A 134 -31.64 19.57 5.37
CA ARG A 134 -30.88 18.85 4.33
C ARG A 134 -29.66 19.63 3.89
N GLU A 135 -29.77 20.94 3.72
CA GLU A 135 -28.63 21.80 3.40
C GLU A 135 -27.58 21.78 4.52
N THR A 136 -28.02 21.88 5.77
CA THR A 136 -27.14 21.83 6.95
C THR A 136 -26.41 20.49 7.03
N TYR A 137 -27.14 19.37 6.87
CA TYR A 137 -26.56 18.03 6.80
C TYR A 137 -25.50 17.92 5.69
N SER A 138 -25.81 18.41 4.50
CA SER A 138 -24.90 18.44 3.36
C SER A 138 -23.63 19.23 3.68
N ARG A 139 -23.75 20.43 4.26
CA ARG A 139 -22.60 21.28 4.62
C ARG A 139 -21.73 20.62 5.69
N LEU A 140 -22.31 20.10 6.76
CA LEU A 140 -21.55 19.46 7.84
C LEU A 140 -20.70 18.28 7.34
N ASN A 141 -21.28 17.43 6.49
CA ASN A 141 -20.59 16.26 5.97
C ASN A 141 -19.64 16.57 4.81
N LYS A 142 -19.90 17.63 4.03
CA LYS A 142 -19.04 18.03 2.91
C LYS A 142 -17.70 18.63 3.37
N TYR A 143 -17.67 19.30 4.51
CA TYR A 143 -16.45 19.93 5.04
C TYR A 143 -15.68 19.06 6.05
N SER A 144 -16.25 17.93 6.52
CA SER A 144 -15.53 16.99 7.36
C SER A 144 -14.62 16.09 6.51
N VAL A 145 -13.32 16.34 6.52
CA VAL A 145 -12.33 15.46 5.89
C VAL A 145 -11.86 14.44 6.92
N ALA A 146 -12.17 13.16 6.68
CA ALA A 146 -11.68 12.07 7.52
C ALA A 146 -10.14 12.04 7.51
N LEU A 147 -9.53 11.66 8.65
CA LEU A 147 -8.10 11.40 8.71
C LEU A 147 -7.75 10.17 7.85
N THR A 148 -6.60 10.21 7.19
CA THR A 148 -6.05 9.02 6.51
C THR A 148 -5.59 8.01 7.55
N LYS A 149 -5.40 6.75 7.13
CA LYS A 149 -4.82 5.73 8.01
C LYS A 149 -3.46 6.16 8.56
N GLN A 150 -2.65 6.84 7.77
CA GLN A 150 -1.34 7.33 8.23
C GLN A 150 -1.44 8.47 9.24
N GLU A 151 -2.41 9.39 9.07
CA GLU A 151 -2.65 10.44 10.06
C GLU A 151 -3.14 9.86 11.40
N LEU A 152 -3.94 8.79 11.36
CA LEU A 152 -4.32 8.03 12.54
C LEU A 152 -3.12 7.32 13.18
N ARG A 153 -2.30 6.59 12.40
CA ARG A 153 -1.07 5.93 12.90
C ARG A 153 -0.12 6.90 13.58
N ARG A 154 0.04 8.11 13.03
CA ARG A 154 0.87 9.14 13.63
C ARG A 154 0.40 9.53 15.03
N ALA A 155 -0.92 9.52 15.27
CA ALA A 155 -1.51 9.77 16.57
C ALA A 155 -1.46 8.54 17.50
N ASP A 156 -1.79 7.36 16.95
CA ASP A 156 -1.95 6.12 17.72
C ASP A 156 -0.62 5.45 18.07
N PHE A 157 0.40 5.61 17.21
CA PHE A 157 1.68 4.90 17.32
C PHE A 157 2.89 5.85 17.22
N PRO A 158 3.11 6.75 18.20
CA PRO A 158 4.36 7.49 18.29
C PRO A 158 5.51 6.51 18.60
N GLY A 159 6.60 6.54 17.83
CA GLY A 159 7.70 5.59 18.02
C GLY A 159 8.88 5.74 17.08
N ASP A 160 9.91 4.92 17.27
CA ASP A 160 11.14 4.92 16.47
C ASP A 160 10.89 4.57 15.01
N PHE A 161 10.01 3.61 14.72
CA PHE A 161 9.65 3.25 13.36
C PHE A 161 9.07 4.44 12.58
N LEU A 162 8.07 5.12 13.16
CA LEU A 162 7.48 6.32 12.57
C LEU A 162 8.54 7.39 12.31
N ARG A 163 9.37 7.70 13.32
CA ARG A 163 10.42 8.73 13.20
C ARG A 163 11.43 8.39 12.11
N LEU A 164 11.84 7.11 12.00
CA LEU A 164 12.74 6.68 10.93
C LEU A 164 12.05 6.82 9.57
N SER A 165 10.81 6.35 9.42
CA SER A 165 10.04 6.48 8.17
C SER A 165 9.85 7.94 7.75
N GLU A 166 9.55 8.85 8.68
CA GLU A 166 9.49 10.29 8.41
C GLU A 166 10.85 10.82 7.92
N SER A 167 11.96 10.45 8.58
CA SER A 167 13.30 10.89 8.16
C SER A 167 13.71 10.35 6.79
N LEU A 168 13.36 9.10 6.47
CA LEU A 168 13.65 8.48 5.18
C LEU A 168 12.80 9.08 4.05
N ALA A 169 11.55 9.48 4.34
CA ALA A 169 10.67 10.13 3.37
C ALA A 169 11.16 11.52 2.93
N LEU A 170 12.05 12.14 3.71
CA LEU A 170 12.68 13.43 3.45
C LEU A 170 13.98 13.33 2.63
N LEU A 171 14.44 12.13 2.28
CA LEU A 171 15.65 11.97 1.47
C LEU A 171 15.47 12.59 0.07
N ASP A 172 16.50 13.27 -0.43
CA ASP A 172 16.49 14.01 -1.71
C ASP A 172 16.10 13.14 -2.91
N PHE A 173 16.41 11.84 -2.86
CA PHE A 173 15.99 10.87 -3.87
C PHE A 173 14.48 10.94 -4.14
N PHE A 174 13.64 11.09 -3.11
CA PHE A 174 12.19 11.16 -3.28
C PHE A 174 11.73 12.50 -3.89
N GLU A 175 12.54 13.54 -3.78
CA GLU A 175 12.25 14.84 -4.40
C GLU A 175 12.63 14.84 -5.89
N THR A 176 13.73 14.19 -6.27
CA THR A 176 14.18 14.09 -7.67
C THR A 176 13.41 13.04 -8.47
N SER A 177 13.05 11.91 -7.84
CA SER A 177 12.32 10.83 -8.49
C SER A 177 10.83 11.11 -8.77
N LYS A 178 10.26 12.13 -8.11
CA LYS A 178 8.85 12.55 -8.25
C LYS A 178 7.84 11.41 -8.06
N ILE A 179 8.17 10.41 -7.23
CA ILE A 179 7.24 9.33 -6.82
C ILE A 179 6.06 9.90 -6.02
N PHE A 180 6.28 11.00 -5.30
CA PHE A 180 5.25 11.67 -4.51
C PHE A 180 4.91 13.06 -5.05
N THR A 181 3.62 13.35 -5.13
CA THR A 181 3.11 14.69 -5.39
C THR A 181 3.07 15.51 -4.09
N VAL A 182 2.98 16.84 -4.21
CA VAL A 182 2.77 17.73 -3.05
C VAL A 182 1.51 17.33 -2.26
N ALA A 183 0.45 16.90 -2.94
CA ALA A 183 -0.78 16.44 -2.30
C ALA A 183 -0.54 15.17 -1.47
N ASN A 184 0.25 14.22 -1.96
CA ASN A 184 0.63 13.02 -1.22
C ASN A 184 1.36 13.39 0.09
N ARG A 185 2.34 14.29 0.01
CA ARG A 185 3.14 14.71 1.17
C ARG A 185 2.29 15.42 2.24
N ARG A 186 1.35 16.29 1.82
CA ARG A 186 0.44 17.01 2.74
C ARG A 186 -0.40 16.09 3.62
N ARG A 187 -0.70 14.87 3.14
CA ARG A 187 -1.50 13.86 3.86
C ARG A 187 -0.65 12.68 4.35
N SER A 188 0.67 12.87 4.43
CA SER A 188 1.68 11.89 4.87
C SER A 188 1.68 10.57 4.08
N ALA A 189 1.17 10.57 2.83
CA ALA A 189 1.12 9.36 2.01
C ALA A 189 2.50 8.93 1.48
N ASP A 190 3.49 9.81 1.57
CA ASP A 190 4.91 9.50 1.39
C ASP A 190 5.48 8.74 2.58
N VAL A 191 5.20 9.21 3.81
CA VAL A 191 5.58 8.50 5.05
C VAL A 191 4.95 7.11 5.10
N GLU A 192 3.66 6.97 4.74
CA GLU A 192 3.01 5.65 4.68
C GLU A 192 3.74 4.72 3.72
N PHE A 193 4.02 5.18 2.50
CA PHE A 193 4.66 4.35 1.49
C PHE A 193 6.11 4.00 1.86
N VAL A 194 6.87 4.94 2.43
CA VAL A 194 8.23 4.69 2.95
C VAL A 194 8.20 3.70 4.11
N SER A 195 7.16 3.75 4.96
CA SER A 195 6.93 2.76 6.00
C SER A 195 6.69 1.37 5.41
N GLU A 196 5.92 1.28 4.31
CA GLU A 196 5.71 0.01 3.59
C GLU A 196 7.03 -0.53 3.00
N LEU A 197 7.87 0.32 2.41
CA LEU A 197 9.19 -0.07 1.91
C LEU A 197 10.09 -0.58 3.05
N LEU A 198 10.15 0.16 4.16
CA LEU A 198 10.95 -0.22 5.33
C LEU A 198 10.49 -1.55 5.93
N ALA A 199 9.18 -1.75 6.08
CA ALA A 199 8.62 -3.04 6.49
C ALA A 199 8.99 -4.16 5.51
N GLY A 200 8.93 -3.86 4.20
CA GLY A 200 9.36 -4.76 3.14
C GLY A 200 10.83 -5.19 3.23
N LEU A 201 11.73 -4.27 3.60
CA LEU A 201 13.12 -4.60 3.88
C LEU A 201 13.24 -5.50 5.11
N LEU A 202 12.50 -5.22 6.19
CA LEU A 202 12.63 -5.98 7.44
C LEU A 202 12.09 -7.41 7.33
N ALA A 203 10.97 -7.63 6.63
CA ALA A 203 10.25 -8.90 6.64
C ALA A 203 9.92 -9.48 5.25
N GLY A 204 10.43 -8.88 4.17
CA GLY A 204 10.07 -9.25 2.79
C GLY A 204 8.74 -8.65 2.34
N PRO A 205 8.24 -8.96 1.13
CA PRO A 205 6.98 -8.43 0.62
C PRO A 205 5.82 -8.60 1.61
N GLN A 206 5.04 -7.55 1.84
CA GLN A 206 3.92 -7.56 2.79
C GLN A 206 2.60 -7.30 2.05
N ASP A 207 1.47 -7.80 2.57
CA ASP A 207 0.15 -7.32 2.17
C ASP A 207 -0.14 -5.98 2.84
N LYS A 208 -0.61 -4.99 2.08
CA LYS A 208 -0.90 -3.64 2.59
C LYS A 208 -2.02 -3.61 3.64
N ARG A 209 -2.98 -4.54 3.60
CA ARG A 209 -4.20 -4.39 4.41
C ARG A 209 -4.00 -4.68 5.90
N ASP A 210 -3.05 -5.55 6.26
CA ASP A 210 -3.06 -6.18 7.59
C ASP A 210 -1.74 -6.06 8.38
N THR A 211 -0.68 -5.50 7.81
CA THR A 211 0.67 -5.65 8.41
C THR A 211 1.28 -4.36 8.94
N LEU A 212 0.99 -3.20 8.35
CA LEU A 212 1.81 -2.02 8.66
C LEU A 212 1.70 -1.59 10.12
N ASP A 213 0.51 -1.64 10.72
CA ASP A 213 0.28 -1.25 12.10
C ASP A 213 1.06 -2.13 13.10
N SER A 214 1.30 -3.40 12.78
CA SER A 214 2.11 -4.28 13.63
C SER A 214 3.59 -3.86 13.66
N PHE A 215 4.14 -3.38 12.54
CA PHE A 215 5.50 -2.81 12.53
C PHE A 215 5.59 -1.55 13.40
N TYR A 216 4.59 -0.68 13.35
CA TYR A 216 4.55 0.51 14.21
C TYR A 216 4.55 0.15 15.70
N LEU A 217 3.84 -0.92 16.08
CA LEU A 217 3.81 -1.43 17.45
C LEU A 217 5.13 -2.11 17.85
N SER A 218 5.59 -3.09 17.06
CA SER A 218 6.78 -3.89 17.34
C SER A 218 8.07 -3.08 17.37
N TYR A 219 8.13 -2.01 16.58
CA TYR A 219 9.29 -1.11 16.50
C TYR A 219 9.00 0.28 17.09
N SER A 220 8.06 0.36 18.04
CA SER A 220 7.77 1.59 18.79
C SER A 220 8.97 2.07 19.60
N SER A 221 9.67 1.13 20.24
CA SER A 221 10.99 1.30 20.85
C SER A 221 11.97 0.36 20.15
N TRP A 222 12.83 0.91 19.30
CA TRP A 222 13.71 0.12 18.44
C TRP A 222 15.16 0.23 18.89
N ASP A 223 15.81 -0.92 19.13
CA ASP A 223 17.24 -0.99 19.38
C ASP A 223 18.04 -0.15 18.37
N ILE A 224 19.00 0.63 18.90
CA ILE A 224 19.67 1.65 18.10
C ILE A 224 20.54 1.05 17.01
N GLN A 225 21.20 -0.09 17.27
CA GLN A 225 22.06 -0.75 16.30
C GLN A 225 21.21 -1.36 15.18
N GLN A 226 20.11 -2.02 15.53
CA GLN A 226 19.17 -2.58 14.55
C GLN A 226 18.51 -1.49 13.69
N LYS A 227 18.12 -0.37 14.31
CA LYS A 227 17.54 0.79 13.62
C LYS A 227 18.53 1.41 12.64
N ASP A 228 19.78 1.61 13.06
CA ASP A 228 20.83 2.17 12.20
C ASP A 228 21.18 1.21 11.06
N ALA A 229 21.21 -0.11 11.31
CA ALA A 229 21.38 -1.12 10.27
C ALA A 229 20.25 -1.07 9.23
N ALA A 230 19.00 -0.96 9.67
CA ALA A 230 17.85 -0.84 8.77
C ALA A 230 17.89 0.46 7.94
N LYS A 231 18.27 1.58 8.57
CA LYS A 231 18.49 2.86 7.88
C LYS A 231 19.58 2.76 6.81
N ASN A 232 20.74 2.19 7.15
CA ASN A 232 21.86 2.03 6.23
C ASN A 232 21.51 1.09 5.06
N ARG A 233 20.77 0.02 5.34
CA ARG A 233 20.23 -0.89 4.31
C ARG A 233 19.32 -0.13 3.33
N PHE A 234 18.37 0.64 3.85
CA PHE A 234 17.46 1.46 3.03
C PHE A 234 18.23 2.48 2.17
N MET A 235 19.19 3.18 2.77
CA MET A 235 20.04 4.14 2.05
C MET A 235 20.89 3.48 0.97
N GLY A 236 21.44 2.29 1.23
CA GLY A 236 22.20 1.53 0.24
C GLY A 236 21.36 1.12 -0.98
N VAL A 237 20.10 0.74 -0.75
CA VAL A 237 19.15 0.45 -1.85
C VAL A 237 18.87 1.71 -2.66
N LEU A 238 18.60 2.85 -2.01
CA LEU A 238 18.38 4.11 -2.73
C LEU A 238 19.63 4.60 -3.47
N ALA A 239 20.83 4.34 -2.95
CA ALA A 239 22.08 4.67 -3.63
C ALA A 239 22.21 3.88 -4.95
N ASP A 240 21.92 2.58 -4.91
CA ASP A 240 21.93 1.74 -6.11
C ASP A 240 20.86 2.18 -7.12
N LEU A 241 19.64 2.49 -6.66
CA LEU A 241 18.60 3.05 -7.53
C LEU A 241 19.04 4.40 -8.13
N GLY A 242 19.77 5.22 -7.36
CA GLY A 242 20.37 6.46 -7.87
C GLY A 242 21.39 6.23 -8.99
N MET A 243 22.21 5.17 -8.89
CA MET A 243 23.17 4.80 -9.94
C MET A 243 22.50 4.17 -11.18
N ILE A 244 21.45 3.37 -10.97
CA ILE A 244 20.70 2.74 -12.07
C ILE A 244 19.94 3.83 -12.85
N PHE A 245 19.22 4.71 -12.16
CA PHE A 245 18.43 5.78 -12.76
C PHE A 245 19.19 7.11 -12.84
N SER A 246 20.39 7.07 -13.41
CA SER A 246 21.21 8.24 -13.74
C SER A 246 21.41 8.35 -15.25
N ASP A 247 22.07 9.45 -15.65
CA ASP A 247 22.49 9.71 -17.02
C ASP A 247 21.32 9.71 -18.03
N ASP A 248 21.19 8.64 -18.80
CA ASP A 248 20.26 8.47 -19.91
C ASP A 248 18.96 7.75 -19.53
N LEU A 249 18.81 7.34 -18.26
CA LEU A 249 17.58 6.75 -17.72
C LEU A 249 17.12 7.48 -16.46
N VAL A 250 16.12 8.35 -16.59
CA VAL A 250 15.62 9.16 -15.46
C VAL A 250 14.32 8.57 -14.90
N ILE A 251 14.30 8.21 -13.61
CA ILE A 251 13.16 7.48 -13.03
C ILE A 251 11.81 8.20 -13.20
N HIS A 252 11.77 9.53 -13.05
CA HIS A 252 10.50 10.28 -13.08
C HIS A 252 9.83 10.31 -14.45
N SER A 253 10.54 9.94 -15.53
CA SER A 253 10.00 9.80 -16.89
C SER A 253 9.64 8.36 -17.25
N THR A 254 9.85 7.40 -16.33
CA THR A 254 9.56 5.97 -16.56
C THR A 254 8.38 5.50 -15.72
N ARG A 255 7.86 4.31 -16.04
CA ARG A 255 6.92 3.54 -15.24
C ARG A 255 7.45 3.24 -13.84
N PHE A 256 8.76 3.17 -13.65
CA PHE A 256 9.36 2.76 -12.37
C PHE A 256 9.17 3.79 -11.25
N ARG A 257 8.69 5.00 -11.58
CA ARG A 257 8.21 5.98 -10.57
C ARG A 257 6.88 5.57 -9.93
N GLN A 258 6.10 4.71 -10.58
CA GLN A 258 4.79 4.30 -10.07
C GLN A 258 5.00 3.47 -8.81
N LYS A 259 4.17 3.71 -7.78
CA LYS A 259 4.35 3.09 -6.45
C LYS A 259 4.43 1.57 -6.50
N ALA A 260 3.66 0.94 -7.38
CA ALA A 260 3.64 -0.50 -7.51
C ALA A 260 5.03 -0.98 -7.98
N ASP A 261 5.53 -0.47 -9.11
CA ASP A 261 6.83 -0.80 -9.67
C ASP A 261 7.95 -0.47 -8.70
N PHE A 262 7.96 0.75 -8.15
CA PHE A 262 8.99 1.23 -7.25
C PHE A 262 9.14 0.35 -6.00
N TYR A 263 8.02 -0.09 -5.41
CA TYR A 263 8.04 -1.02 -4.28
C TYR A 263 8.76 -2.32 -4.63
N SER A 264 8.40 -2.91 -5.77
CA SER A 264 8.95 -4.20 -6.21
C SER A 264 10.42 -4.08 -6.56
N LEU A 265 10.80 -2.97 -7.19
CA LEU A 265 12.16 -2.64 -7.56
C LEU A 265 13.07 -2.44 -6.35
N THR A 266 12.57 -1.72 -5.34
CA THR A 266 13.29 -1.49 -4.07
C THR A 266 13.63 -2.82 -3.39
N LEU A 267 12.65 -3.73 -3.30
CA LEU A 267 12.87 -5.03 -2.66
C LEU A 267 13.74 -5.98 -3.51
N ALA A 268 13.65 -5.91 -4.83
CA ALA A 268 14.52 -6.69 -5.72
C ALA A 268 15.99 -6.30 -5.57
N VAL A 269 16.29 -4.99 -5.54
CA VAL A 269 17.63 -4.46 -5.28
C VAL A 269 18.13 -4.90 -3.90
N ASP A 270 17.29 -4.75 -2.89
CA ASP A 270 17.62 -5.16 -1.52
C ASP A 270 17.99 -6.64 -1.39
N GLU A 271 17.23 -7.54 -2.03
CA GLU A 271 17.52 -8.98 -2.01
C GLU A 271 18.84 -9.31 -2.74
N LEU A 272 19.13 -8.64 -3.85
CA LEU A 272 20.39 -8.81 -4.59
C LEU A 272 21.60 -8.35 -3.78
N ARG A 273 21.50 -7.18 -3.11
CA ARG A 273 22.55 -6.69 -2.20
C ARG A 273 22.79 -7.65 -1.05
N ARG A 274 21.72 -8.17 -0.42
CA ARG A 274 21.83 -9.17 0.65
C ARG A 274 22.45 -10.48 0.21
N SER A 275 22.28 -10.84 -1.06
CA SER A 275 22.89 -12.02 -1.66
C SER A 275 24.37 -11.81 -2.02
N GLY A 276 24.97 -10.68 -1.63
CA GLY A 276 26.36 -10.32 -1.91
C GLY A 276 26.58 -9.68 -3.28
N GLY A 277 25.51 -9.39 -4.03
CA GLY A 277 25.60 -8.71 -5.32
C GLY A 277 25.96 -7.23 -5.17
N SER A 278 26.69 -6.70 -6.15
CA SER A 278 27.08 -5.28 -6.19
C SER A 278 27.25 -4.78 -7.62
N ILE A 279 26.76 -3.55 -7.85
CA ILE A 279 26.88 -2.83 -9.10
C ILE A 279 28.01 -1.79 -9.12
N GLU A 280 28.75 -1.68 -8.01
CA GLU A 280 29.84 -0.70 -7.90
C GLU A 280 30.95 -0.99 -8.92
N GLY A 281 31.35 0.05 -9.65
CA GLY A 281 32.40 0.00 -10.67
C GLY A 281 32.00 -0.71 -11.97
N LEU A 282 30.73 -1.03 -12.18
CA LEU A 282 30.24 -1.65 -13.41
C LEU A 282 29.74 -0.61 -14.42
N ASP A 283 29.83 -0.96 -15.70
CA ASP A 283 29.10 -0.25 -16.76
C ASP A 283 27.61 -0.66 -16.70
N LEU A 284 26.75 0.31 -16.40
CA LEU A 284 25.31 0.11 -16.26
C LEU A 284 24.53 0.42 -17.55
N ALA A 285 25.19 0.86 -18.62
CA ALA A 285 24.50 1.19 -19.88
C ALA A 285 23.65 0.01 -20.42
N PRO A 286 24.12 -1.26 -20.42
CA PRO A 286 23.28 -2.39 -20.83
C PRO A 286 22.05 -2.57 -19.93
N LEU A 287 22.20 -2.43 -18.62
CA LEU A 287 21.08 -2.56 -17.69
C LEU A 287 20.04 -1.46 -17.90
N ARG A 288 20.50 -0.22 -18.15
CA ARG A 288 19.60 0.90 -18.43
C ARG A 288 18.84 0.70 -19.72
N GLU A 289 19.48 0.15 -20.75
CA GLU A 289 18.82 -0.15 -22.01
C GLU A 289 17.72 -1.20 -21.84
N ASP A 290 18.01 -2.28 -21.11
CA ASP A 290 16.99 -3.29 -20.76
C ASP A 290 15.80 -2.67 -20.01
N LEU A 291 16.06 -1.78 -19.05
CA LEU A 291 15.01 -1.09 -18.31
C LEU A 291 14.20 -0.12 -19.20
N LYS A 292 14.81 0.55 -20.20
CA LYS A 292 14.07 1.36 -21.19
C LYS A 292 13.19 0.48 -22.07
N THR A 293 13.69 -0.67 -22.50
CA THR A 293 12.89 -1.65 -23.25
C THR A 293 11.69 -2.08 -22.41
N LEU A 294 11.90 -2.45 -21.14
CA LEU A 294 10.82 -2.84 -20.23
C LEU A 294 9.82 -1.71 -19.94
N ASP A 295 10.28 -0.46 -19.86
CA ASP A 295 9.41 0.71 -19.71
C ASP A 295 8.35 0.77 -20.83
N GLN A 296 8.76 0.45 -22.07
CA GLN A 296 7.89 0.43 -23.24
C GLN A 296 7.07 -0.87 -23.36
N LEU A 297 7.68 -2.02 -23.06
CA LEU A 297 7.06 -3.32 -23.28
C LEU A 297 6.03 -3.71 -22.22
N ILE A 298 6.18 -3.26 -20.98
CA ILE A 298 5.28 -3.66 -19.90
C ILE A 298 3.95 -2.91 -20.05
N ALA A 299 2.99 -3.54 -20.71
CA ALA A 299 1.65 -3.01 -20.89
C ALA A 299 0.62 -4.16 -20.86
N PRO A 300 -0.64 -3.91 -20.44
CA PRO A 300 -1.71 -4.93 -20.50
C PRO A 300 -1.94 -5.52 -21.90
N GLU A 301 -1.58 -4.79 -22.95
CA GLU A 301 -1.65 -5.15 -24.36
C GLU A 301 -0.34 -5.68 -24.94
N SER A 302 0.70 -5.87 -24.11
CA SER A 302 2.00 -6.37 -24.58
C SER A 302 1.88 -7.75 -25.21
N GLU A 303 2.55 -7.95 -26.35
CA GLU A 303 2.71 -9.28 -26.98
C GLU A 303 3.57 -10.21 -26.09
N CYS A 304 4.52 -9.64 -25.33
CA CYS A 304 5.30 -10.39 -24.36
C CYS A 304 4.42 -10.77 -23.16
N LYS A 305 4.13 -12.07 -23.00
CA LYS A 305 3.29 -12.61 -21.93
C LYS A 305 3.76 -12.15 -20.55
N ASP A 306 5.05 -12.25 -20.25
CA ASP A 306 5.58 -11.94 -18.92
C ASP A 306 5.49 -10.42 -18.63
N CYS A 307 5.68 -9.58 -19.64
CA CYS A 307 5.48 -8.12 -19.53
C CYS A 307 4.01 -7.76 -19.30
N ARG A 308 3.09 -8.46 -19.98
CA ARG A 308 1.65 -8.30 -19.79
C ARG A 308 1.21 -8.73 -18.39
N ASP A 309 1.68 -9.88 -17.92
CA ASP A 309 1.37 -10.40 -16.58
C ASP A 309 1.92 -9.46 -15.49
N TYR A 310 3.11 -8.90 -15.69
CA TYR A 310 3.67 -7.87 -14.83
C TYR A 310 2.76 -6.64 -14.77
N ALA A 311 2.31 -6.13 -15.93
CA ALA A 311 1.42 -4.97 -16.00
C ALA A 311 0.10 -5.21 -15.27
N ILE A 312 -0.51 -6.39 -15.47
CA ILE A 312 -1.74 -6.79 -14.78
C ILE A 312 -1.53 -6.80 -13.26
N LYS A 313 -0.41 -7.32 -12.77
CA LYS A 313 -0.09 -7.34 -11.32
C LYS A 313 0.23 -5.96 -10.74
N CYS A 314 0.48 -4.95 -11.57
CA CYS A 314 0.60 -3.55 -11.13
C CYS A 314 -0.75 -2.86 -10.91
N VAL A 315 -1.83 -3.40 -11.47
CA VAL A 315 -3.18 -2.81 -11.39
C VAL A 315 -4.16 -3.67 -10.60
N SER A 316 -4.16 -4.98 -10.85
CA SER A 316 -5.03 -5.96 -10.19
C SER A 316 -4.40 -6.44 -8.89
N GLN A 317 -5.07 -6.14 -7.77
CA GLN A 317 -4.59 -6.48 -6.43
C GLN A 317 -3.11 -6.11 -6.22
N ALA A 318 -2.70 -4.93 -6.72
CA ALA A 318 -1.28 -4.55 -6.78
C ALA A 318 -0.55 -4.56 -5.42
N ASN A 319 -1.32 -4.44 -4.34
CA ASN A 319 -0.80 -4.42 -2.97
C ASN A 319 -0.91 -5.77 -2.24
N SER A 320 -1.36 -6.83 -2.91
CA SER A 320 -1.35 -8.17 -2.33
C SER A 320 0.07 -8.72 -2.23
N TYR A 321 0.29 -9.63 -1.28
CA TYR A 321 1.56 -10.35 -1.13
C TYR A 321 2.00 -11.00 -2.44
N SER A 322 1.11 -11.76 -3.09
CA SER A 322 1.42 -12.51 -4.33
C SER A 322 1.80 -11.59 -5.49
N SER A 323 1.05 -10.50 -5.71
CA SER A 323 1.37 -9.54 -6.78
C SER A 323 2.69 -8.80 -6.52
N ARG A 324 3.01 -8.49 -5.25
CA ARG A 324 4.28 -7.87 -4.88
C ARG A 324 5.45 -8.83 -5.05
N ARG A 325 5.32 -10.07 -4.56
CA ARG A 325 6.36 -11.11 -4.66
C ARG A 325 6.69 -11.44 -6.12
N TRP A 326 5.67 -11.63 -6.94
CA TRP A 326 5.87 -11.95 -8.36
C TRP A 326 6.60 -10.81 -9.10
N ARG A 327 6.18 -9.55 -8.90
CA ARG A 327 6.83 -8.40 -9.54
C ARG A 327 8.25 -8.17 -9.05
N MET A 328 8.50 -8.41 -7.76
CA MET A 328 9.84 -8.40 -7.19
C MET A 328 10.71 -9.49 -7.83
N GLY A 329 10.19 -10.71 -8.00
CA GLY A 329 10.88 -11.82 -8.67
C GLY A 329 11.23 -11.50 -10.13
N PHE A 330 10.28 -10.94 -10.89
CA PHE A 330 10.50 -10.48 -12.25
C PHE A 330 11.67 -9.47 -12.32
N LEU A 331 11.61 -8.39 -11.54
CA LEU A 331 12.66 -7.36 -11.56
C LEU A 331 14.00 -7.88 -11.01
N LYS A 332 13.99 -8.76 -10.01
CA LYS A 332 15.20 -9.39 -9.49
C LYS A 332 15.94 -10.17 -10.57
N ASN A 333 15.21 -10.89 -11.43
CA ASN A 333 15.82 -11.63 -12.53
C ASN A 333 16.40 -10.70 -13.61
N VAL A 334 15.73 -9.60 -13.94
CA VAL A 334 16.25 -8.55 -14.84
C VAL A 334 17.56 -7.95 -14.30
N LEU A 335 17.55 -7.52 -13.03
CA LEU A 335 18.71 -6.91 -12.39
C LEU A 335 19.85 -7.90 -12.11
N GLY A 336 19.52 -9.19 -11.95
CA GLY A 336 20.41 -10.21 -11.38
C GLY A 336 21.71 -10.42 -12.15
N GLY A 337 21.67 -10.37 -13.48
CA GLY A 337 22.87 -10.54 -14.29
C GLY A 337 23.94 -9.46 -14.05
N THR A 338 23.50 -8.23 -13.78
CA THR A 338 24.38 -7.11 -13.44
C THR A 338 24.90 -7.22 -12.00
N TYR A 339 24.03 -7.50 -11.03
CA TYR A 339 24.43 -7.58 -9.60
C TYR A 339 25.32 -8.79 -9.29
N LEU A 340 24.97 -9.96 -9.84
CA LEU A 340 25.62 -11.23 -9.53
C LEU A 340 26.78 -11.56 -10.48
N ARG A 341 26.98 -10.73 -11.53
CA ARG A 341 28.06 -10.87 -12.51
C ARG A 341 28.14 -12.27 -13.12
N ARG A 342 26.97 -12.81 -13.46
CA ARG A 342 26.82 -14.11 -14.12
C ARG A 342 25.58 -14.10 -15.01
N PRO A 343 25.51 -14.98 -16.03
CA PRO A 343 24.31 -15.15 -16.83
C PRO A 343 23.07 -15.46 -15.98
N PRO A 344 21.87 -15.08 -16.45
CA PRO A 344 20.64 -15.44 -15.79
C PRO A 344 20.47 -16.98 -15.75
N LEU A 345 19.83 -17.48 -14.69
CA LEU A 345 19.64 -18.92 -14.44
C LEU A 345 18.16 -19.19 -14.10
N GLY A 346 17.70 -20.42 -14.33
CA GLY A 346 16.33 -20.84 -14.00
C GLY A 346 15.28 -19.92 -14.64
N ASP A 347 14.31 -19.46 -13.84
CA ASP A 347 13.27 -18.52 -14.28
C ASP A 347 13.82 -17.24 -14.92
N GLY A 348 15.01 -16.79 -14.54
CA GLY A 348 15.66 -15.64 -15.17
C GLY A 348 16.12 -15.92 -16.59
N ALA A 349 16.64 -17.13 -16.85
CA ALA A 349 17.02 -17.55 -18.20
C ALA A 349 15.79 -17.64 -19.10
N VAL A 350 14.71 -18.25 -18.59
CA VAL A 350 13.42 -18.34 -19.29
C VAL A 350 12.87 -16.94 -19.61
N LEU A 351 12.89 -16.02 -18.64
CA LEU A 351 12.44 -14.65 -18.81
C LEU A 351 13.22 -13.91 -19.91
N PHE A 352 14.55 -13.99 -19.86
CA PHE A 352 15.43 -13.34 -20.85
C PHE A 352 15.20 -13.91 -22.25
N TYR A 353 15.10 -15.23 -22.36
CA TYR A 353 14.81 -15.89 -23.62
C TYR A 353 13.48 -15.41 -24.21
N ARG A 354 12.40 -15.49 -23.44
CA ARG A 354 11.07 -15.08 -23.90
C ARG A 354 10.98 -13.61 -24.31
N ILE A 355 11.57 -12.70 -23.54
CA ILE A 355 11.57 -11.28 -23.91
C ILE A 355 12.37 -11.07 -25.21
N SER A 356 13.54 -11.71 -25.33
CA SER A 356 14.43 -11.53 -26.48
C SER A 356 13.89 -12.17 -27.76
N THR A 357 13.04 -13.19 -27.67
CA THR A 357 12.42 -13.88 -28.82
C THR A 357 10.99 -13.44 -29.10
N THR A 358 10.41 -12.54 -28.30
CA THR A 358 9.08 -11.99 -28.58
C THR A 358 9.18 -11.13 -29.85
N ASP A 359 8.41 -11.49 -30.88
CA ASP A 359 8.29 -10.68 -32.08
C ASP A 359 7.43 -9.45 -31.80
N PHE A 360 8.02 -8.26 -31.80
CA PHE A 360 7.33 -6.99 -31.55
C PHE A 360 6.62 -6.43 -32.78
N GLY A 361 6.53 -7.20 -33.88
CA GLY A 361 5.45 -7.07 -34.85
C GLY A 361 5.38 -5.73 -35.59
N GLY A 362 6.39 -5.43 -36.40
CA GLY A 362 6.22 -4.57 -37.58
C GLY A 362 5.79 -5.41 -38.79
N GLY A 363 4.53 -5.88 -38.84
CA GLY A 363 3.83 -6.46 -39.99
C GLY A 363 4.61 -7.34 -41.01
N MET A 364 4.25 -8.63 -41.11
CA MET A 364 4.60 -9.55 -42.22
C MET A 364 6.05 -9.46 -42.76
N CYS A 365 7.05 -9.45 -41.88
CA CYS A 365 8.40 -9.88 -42.23
C CYS A 365 8.66 -11.20 -41.51
N PRO A 366 9.24 -12.24 -42.16
CA PRO A 366 9.77 -13.38 -41.42
C PRO A 366 10.77 -12.85 -40.35
N PRO A 367 10.95 -13.56 -39.22
CA PRO A 367 11.95 -13.17 -38.23
C PRO A 367 13.28 -12.93 -38.97
N PRO A 368 13.99 -11.83 -38.68
CA PRO A 368 15.22 -11.52 -39.39
C PRO A 368 16.14 -12.74 -39.36
N GLU A 369 16.64 -13.16 -40.52
CA GLU A 369 17.73 -14.14 -40.57
C GLU A 369 18.87 -13.58 -39.72
N HIS A 370 19.17 -14.25 -38.61
CA HIS A 370 20.20 -13.80 -37.69
C HIS A 370 21.52 -14.43 -38.12
N GLU A 371 22.53 -13.62 -38.44
CA GLU A 371 23.89 -14.12 -38.62
C GLU A 371 24.52 -14.39 -37.26
N CYS A 372 25.09 -15.58 -37.10
CA CYS A 372 25.81 -15.97 -35.89
C CYS A 372 27.05 -15.11 -35.71
N SER A 373 27.14 -14.41 -34.58
CA SER A 373 28.27 -13.52 -34.29
C SER A 373 29.63 -14.22 -34.07
N GLU A 374 29.70 -15.56 -34.06
CA GLU A 374 30.97 -16.30 -33.97
C GLU A 374 31.43 -16.85 -35.33
N CYS A 375 30.52 -17.25 -36.22
CA CYS A 375 30.87 -17.93 -37.48
C CYS A 375 30.32 -17.23 -38.74
N ASP A 376 29.58 -16.14 -38.60
CA ASP A 376 28.96 -15.36 -39.67
C ASP A 376 28.00 -16.17 -40.58
N VAL A 377 27.46 -17.29 -40.09
CA VAL A 377 26.49 -18.14 -40.79
C VAL A 377 25.08 -17.87 -40.25
N SER A 378 24.06 -17.93 -41.12
CA SER A 378 22.66 -17.77 -40.76
C SER A 378 22.22 -18.81 -39.71
N ILE A 379 21.49 -18.36 -38.69
CA ILE A 379 20.91 -19.17 -37.62
C ILE A 379 19.46 -19.47 -37.97
N ASP A 380 19.07 -20.75 -37.92
CA ASP A 380 17.65 -21.12 -37.84
C ASP A 380 17.14 -20.86 -36.40
N PRO A 381 16.28 -19.85 -36.17
CA PRO A 381 15.82 -19.46 -34.84
C PRO A 381 15.07 -20.58 -34.11
N LYS A 382 14.56 -21.58 -34.84
CA LYS A 382 13.75 -22.66 -34.26
C LYS A 382 14.56 -23.84 -33.74
N LEU A 383 15.80 -24.03 -34.19
CA LEU A 383 16.55 -25.26 -33.97
C LEU A 383 17.95 -25.04 -33.36
N GLU A 384 18.60 -23.92 -33.67
CA GLU A 384 20.04 -23.76 -33.40
C GLU A 384 20.38 -22.53 -32.55
N GLU A 385 19.40 -21.68 -32.24
CA GLU A 385 19.60 -20.40 -31.56
C GLU A 385 19.83 -20.54 -30.04
N ILE A 386 20.87 -19.86 -29.55
CA ILE A 386 21.10 -19.59 -28.13
C ILE A 386 21.40 -18.10 -27.91
N ILE A 387 21.11 -17.61 -26.71
CA ILE A 387 21.45 -16.25 -26.27
C ILE A 387 22.74 -16.34 -25.46
N ALA A 388 23.77 -15.63 -25.91
CA ALA A 388 25.12 -15.76 -25.37
C ALA A 388 25.75 -14.42 -25.02
N TRP A 389 26.66 -14.47 -24.05
CA TRP A 389 27.56 -13.38 -23.66
C TRP A 389 28.99 -13.88 -23.72
N HIS A 390 29.90 -13.01 -24.14
CA HIS A 390 31.31 -13.31 -24.10
C HIS A 390 31.75 -13.49 -22.63
N LYS A 391 32.60 -14.47 -22.32
CA LYS A 391 33.00 -14.81 -20.94
C LYS A 391 33.68 -13.67 -20.16
N ASN A 392 34.21 -12.67 -20.88
CA ASN A 392 34.83 -11.48 -20.28
C ASN A 392 33.81 -10.37 -19.99
N ALA A 393 32.51 -10.58 -20.28
CA ALA A 393 31.47 -9.62 -19.96
C ALA A 393 31.40 -9.42 -18.43
N SER A 394 31.34 -8.15 -18.02
CA SER A 394 31.21 -7.77 -16.61
C SER A 394 29.74 -7.69 -16.15
N VAL A 395 28.81 -7.58 -17.10
CA VAL A 395 27.36 -7.51 -16.89
C VAL A 395 26.66 -8.38 -17.94
N PHE A 396 25.54 -8.97 -17.55
CA PHE A 396 24.79 -9.93 -18.37
C PHE A 396 23.36 -9.43 -18.52
N GLN A 397 23.09 -8.72 -19.62
CA GLN A 397 21.83 -8.04 -19.92
C GLN A 397 21.37 -8.43 -21.34
N MET A 398 20.09 -8.27 -21.66
CA MET A 398 19.55 -8.63 -22.98
C MET A 398 20.19 -7.76 -24.07
N SER A 399 20.36 -6.47 -23.81
CA SER A 399 20.92 -5.48 -24.73
C SER A 399 22.40 -5.70 -25.09
N ASN A 400 23.16 -6.45 -24.27
CA ASN A 400 24.55 -6.81 -24.58
C ASN A 400 24.73 -8.32 -24.84
N ALA A 401 23.62 -9.04 -24.99
CA ALA A 401 23.64 -10.42 -25.45
C ALA A 401 23.75 -10.49 -26.97
N THR A 402 24.23 -11.62 -27.49
CA THR A 402 24.20 -11.92 -28.91
C THR A 402 23.54 -13.27 -29.18
N ARG A 403 23.12 -13.49 -30.43
CA ARG A 403 22.59 -14.74 -30.94
C ARG A 403 23.71 -15.49 -31.65
N ILE A 404 23.96 -16.73 -31.25
CA ILE A 404 24.94 -17.63 -31.89
C ILE A 404 24.33 -19.02 -32.06
N HIS A 405 24.92 -19.83 -32.95
CA HIS A 405 24.58 -21.25 -33.01
C HIS A 405 24.94 -21.94 -31.70
N ARG A 406 24.12 -22.92 -31.30
CA ARG A 406 24.36 -23.77 -30.14
C ARG A 406 25.78 -24.35 -30.14
N GLU A 407 26.22 -24.92 -31.26
CA GLU A 407 27.56 -25.50 -31.42
C GLU A 407 28.67 -24.45 -31.26
N CYS A 408 28.44 -23.20 -31.68
CA CYS A 408 29.40 -22.11 -31.50
C CYS A 408 29.52 -21.67 -30.03
N GLY A 409 28.42 -21.76 -29.26
CA GLY A 409 28.40 -21.44 -27.84
C GLY A 409 29.07 -22.47 -26.94
N GLU A 410 29.22 -23.71 -27.39
CA GLU A 410 29.96 -24.76 -26.66
C GLU A 410 31.47 -24.50 -26.59
N THR A 411 31.96 -23.47 -27.29
CA THR A 411 33.36 -23.03 -27.18
C THR A 411 33.64 -22.34 -25.84
N SER A 412 34.90 -22.41 -25.37
CA SER A 412 35.33 -21.80 -24.09
C SER A 412 35.30 -20.27 -24.03
N LYS A 413 34.75 -19.58 -25.05
CA LYS A 413 34.66 -18.12 -25.13
C LYS A 413 33.32 -17.58 -24.65
N TRP A 414 32.28 -18.40 -24.65
CA TRP A 414 30.91 -17.96 -24.43
C TRP A 414 30.33 -18.56 -23.15
N CYS A 415 29.35 -17.85 -22.61
CA CYS A 415 28.40 -18.37 -21.65
C CYS A 415 27.01 -18.05 -22.21
N PHE A 416 26.06 -18.97 -22.06
CA PHE A 416 24.81 -18.87 -22.78
C PHE A 416 23.64 -19.42 -21.98
N ILE A 417 22.45 -19.03 -22.40
CA ILE A 417 21.18 -19.60 -21.99
C ILE A 417 20.48 -20.20 -23.20
N THR A 418 19.67 -21.22 -22.95
CA THR A 418 18.81 -21.88 -23.94
C THR A 418 17.35 -21.56 -23.64
N GLY A 419 16.48 -21.77 -24.63
CA GLY A 419 15.03 -21.74 -24.44
C GLY A 419 14.46 -22.98 -23.77
N GLU A 420 15.28 -23.82 -23.13
CA GLU A 420 14.76 -24.97 -22.40
C GLU A 420 13.81 -24.49 -21.30
N ASP A 421 12.67 -25.17 -21.14
CA ASP A 421 11.58 -24.79 -20.24
C ASP A 421 10.87 -23.45 -20.57
N SER A 422 11.03 -22.91 -21.79
CA SER A 422 10.33 -21.69 -22.24
C SER A 422 8.81 -21.82 -22.34
N ASP A 423 8.24 -23.00 -22.09
CA ASP A 423 6.78 -23.23 -22.03
C ASP A 423 6.23 -23.23 -20.59
N LYS A 424 7.08 -23.29 -19.56
CA LYS A 424 6.65 -23.34 -18.14
C LYS A 424 6.34 -21.94 -17.59
N ASP A 425 5.23 -21.78 -16.87
CA ASP A 425 4.95 -20.49 -16.21
C ASP A 425 6.07 -20.11 -15.23
N LEU A 426 6.39 -18.81 -15.16
CA LEU A 426 7.38 -18.30 -14.20
C LEU A 426 6.81 -18.44 -12.78
N THR A 427 7.43 -19.30 -11.97
CA THR A 427 7.00 -19.58 -10.61
C THR A 427 7.89 -18.85 -9.61
N PHE A 428 7.72 -17.54 -9.50
CA PHE A 428 8.34 -16.75 -8.43
C PHE A 428 7.72 -17.00 -7.04
N ASP A 429 6.78 -17.95 -6.95
CA ASP A 429 5.82 -18.15 -5.85
C ASP A 429 6.19 -19.27 -4.85
N GLN A 430 7.35 -19.93 -4.94
CA GLN A 430 7.62 -21.18 -4.19
C GLN A 430 8.35 -21.06 -2.82
N GLU A 431 8.32 -19.91 -2.15
CA GLU A 431 8.68 -19.86 -0.73
C GLU A 431 7.51 -19.32 0.09
N GLU A 432 7.05 -20.14 1.05
CA GLU A 432 5.95 -19.84 1.96
C GLU A 432 6.13 -18.46 2.61
N SER A 433 5.02 -17.72 2.72
CA SER A 433 4.95 -16.49 3.50
C SER A 433 5.67 -16.71 4.84
N PRO A 434 6.64 -15.86 5.24
CA PRO A 434 7.03 -15.86 6.63
C PRO A 434 5.73 -15.57 7.42
N GLY A 435 5.37 -16.48 8.32
CA GLY A 435 4.20 -16.30 9.17
C GLY A 435 4.31 -14.96 9.92
N PRO A 436 3.18 -14.38 10.34
CA PRO A 436 3.20 -13.14 11.10
C PRO A 436 4.11 -13.31 12.33
N VAL A 437 5.12 -12.44 12.44
CA VAL A 437 5.99 -12.32 13.62
C VAL A 437 5.18 -11.80 14.80
#